data_AF-A0A2G9RZZ0-F1
#
_entry.id   AF-A0A2G9RZZ0-F1
#
_cell.length_a   1.000
_cell.length_b   1.000
_cell.length_c   1.000
_cell.angle_alpha   90.00
_cell.angle_beta   90.00
_cell.angle_gamma   90.00
#
_symmetry.space_group_name_H-M   'P 1'
#
loop_
_entity.id
_entity.type
_entity.pdbx_description
1 polymer ?
#
loop_
_entity_poly.entity_id
_entity_poly.type
_entity_poly.pdbx_seq_one_letter_code
_entity_poly.pdbx_strand_id
1 'polypeptide(L)'
;MFLLFCSCDVKGVGEKYEKSDLESRDLMFYKFLKKIAPCQQQILRYSWNGQPLCISPLDATPQPQPCPRCGGRRIFEFQLMPALVTMLQGAKTDLLLEFGTVLIFTCERSCWEASDRTPVQEFCIVQEDPDQKYFN
;
A
#
# COMPACT_ATOMS: atom_id res chain seq x y z
N MET A 1 -2.44 19.50 10.07
CA MET A 1 -2.40 18.95 11.44
C MET A 1 -3.83 18.89 11.95
N PHE A 2 -4.53 17.78 11.70
CA PHE A 2 -5.78 17.48 12.36
C PHE A 2 -5.54 16.21 13.16
N LEU A 3 -5.09 16.39 14.40
CA LEU A 3 -5.17 15.37 15.44
C LEU A 3 -6.36 15.77 16.28
N LEU A 4 -7.52 15.15 16.04
CA LEU A 4 -8.64 15.26 16.96
C LEU A 4 -8.46 14.15 18.01
N PHE A 5 -7.98 14.53 19.19
CA PHE A 5 -8.07 13.70 20.38
C PHE A 5 -9.56 13.59 20.77
N CYS A 6 -10.10 12.37 20.77
CA CYS A 6 -11.36 12.08 21.45
C CYS A 6 -11.04 11.31 22.73
N SER A 7 -11.11 11.99 23.87
CA SER A 7 -11.11 11.36 25.19
C SER A 7 -12.54 10.99 25.56
N CYS A 8 -12.82 9.69 25.69
CA CYS A 8 -14.02 9.21 26.38
C CYS A 8 -13.64 8.08 27.33
N ASP A 9 -13.71 8.38 28.63
CA ASP A 9 -13.80 7.41 29.72
C ASP A 9 -15.16 6.69 29.63
N VAL A 10 -15.15 5.39 29.34
CA VAL A 10 -16.32 4.51 29.52
C VAL A 10 -15.88 3.24 30.25
N LYS A 11 -16.47 3.04 31.44
CA LYS A 11 -16.36 1.84 32.27
C LYS A 11 -16.98 0.63 31.55
N GLY A 12 -16.31 -0.52 31.67
CA GLY A 12 -16.47 -1.66 30.79
C GLY A 12 -17.77 -2.46 30.86
N VAL A 13 -18.01 -3.18 29.77
CA VAL A 13 -18.74 -4.46 29.68
C VAL A 13 -17.93 -5.33 28.72
N GLY A 14 -17.73 -6.59 29.09
CA GLY A 14 -16.77 -7.48 28.45
C GLY A 14 -17.13 -7.85 27.02
N GLU A 15 -16.31 -7.42 26.08
CA GLU A 15 -16.19 -8.03 24.76
C GLU A 15 -14.72 -8.40 24.55
N LYS A 16 -14.50 -9.66 24.20
CA LYS A 16 -13.17 -10.26 23.99
C LYS A 16 -12.66 -9.80 22.62
N TYR A 17 -12.28 -8.53 22.53
CA TYR A 17 -11.86 -7.88 21.30
C TYR A 17 -10.46 -8.34 20.88
N GLU A 18 -10.25 -8.54 19.58
CA GLU A 18 -8.96 -8.73 18.88
C GLU A 18 -8.02 -7.52 19.08
N LYS A 19 -7.61 -7.29 20.32
CA LYS A 19 -6.89 -6.10 20.73
C LYS A 19 -5.47 -6.05 20.17
N SER A 20 -4.84 -7.22 19.98
CA SER A 20 -3.47 -7.35 19.47
C SER A 20 -3.33 -6.91 18.01
N ASP A 21 -4.32 -7.23 17.19
CA ASP A 21 -4.21 -7.08 15.74
C ASP A 21 -4.46 -5.63 15.32
N LEU A 22 -5.37 -4.95 16.03
CA LEU A 22 -5.58 -3.51 15.92
C LEU A 22 -4.33 -2.73 16.37
N GLU A 23 -3.74 -3.07 17.53
CA GLU A 23 -2.52 -2.43 18.03
C GLU A 23 -1.32 -2.62 17.07
N SER A 24 -1.19 -3.82 16.48
CA SER A 24 -0.14 -4.13 15.51
C SER A 24 -0.28 -3.35 14.20
N ARG A 25 -1.52 -3.26 13.66
CA ARG A 25 -1.82 -2.48 12.46
C ARG A 25 -1.55 -1.00 12.67
N ASP A 26 -1.98 -0.46 13.80
CA ASP A 26 -1.79 0.97 14.12
C ASP A 26 -0.31 1.30 14.29
N LEU A 27 0.49 0.39 14.87
CA LEU A 27 1.94 0.53 14.93
C LEU A 27 2.59 0.49 13.54
N MET A 28 2.13 -0.39 12.65
CA MET A 28 2.63 -0.49 11.28
C MET A 28 2.34 0.79 10.50
N PHE A 29 1.11 1.29 10.57
CA PHE A 29 0.72 2.56 9.95
C PHE A 29 1.49 3.74 10.53
N TYR A 30 1.69 3.80 11.85
CA TYR A 30 2.53 4.83 12.47
C TYR A 30 3.97 4.79 11.96
N LYS A 31 4.57 3.60 11.81
CA LYS A 31 5.91 3.43 11.23
C LYS A 31 5.94 3.91 9.78
N PHE A 32 4.89 3.63 9.01
CA PHE A 32 4.72 4.15 7.65
C PHE A 32 4.75 5.69 7.66
N LEU A 33 3.88 6.34 8.44
CA LEU A 33 3.79 7.80 8.54
C LEU A 33 5.13 8.43 8.95
N LYS A 34 5.78 7.87 9.98
CA LYS A 34 7.09 8.33 10.45
C LYS A 34 8.16 8.23 9.36
N LYS A 35 8.12 7.17 8.53
CA LYS A 35 9.09 6.96 7.45
C LYS A 35 8.91 7.96 6.31
N ILE A 36 7.66 8.34 5.99
CA ILE A 36 7.37 9.29 4.90
C ILE A 36 7.38 10.75 5.35
N ALA A 37 7.40 11.03 6.65
CA ALA A 37 7.33 12.38 7.22
C ALA A 37 8.29 13.42 6.57
N PRO A 38 9.54 13.09 6.19
CA PRO A 38 10.42 14.06 5.52
C PRO A 38 9.94 14.54 4.14
N CYS A 39 9.12 13.73 3.45
CA CYS A 39 8.55 14.08 2.15
C CYS A 39 7.21 13.35 1.98
N GLN A 40 6.13 13.89 2.56
CA GLN A 40 4.79 13.29 2.48
C GLN A 40 4.17 13.41 1.08
N GLN A 41 4.65 14.35 0.27
CA GLN A 41 4.21 14.56 -1.11
C GLN A 41 4.85 13.59 -2.11
N GLN A 42 5.73 12.68 -1.66
CA GLN A 42 6.30 11.66 -2.54
C GLN A 42 5.17 10.81 -3.12
N ILE A 43 5.19 10.61 -4.44
CA ILE A 43 4.18 9.81 -5.16
C ILE A 43 4.67 8.39 -5.46
N LEU A 44 5.98 8.16 -5.39
CA LEU A 44 6.62 6.90 -5.70
C LEU A 44 7.85 6.70 -4.82
N ARG A 45 8.03 5.47 -4.33
CA ARG A 45 9.25 5.03 -3.66
C ARG A 45 9.81 3.80 -4.39
N TYR A 46 10.92 4.00 -5.09
CA TYR A 46 11.63 2.93 -5.79
C TYR A 46 12.60 2.21 -4.85
N SER A 47 12.60 0.87 -4.87
CA SER A 47 13.51 0.05 -4.05
C SER A 47 13.53 -1.39 -4.56
N TRP A 48 14.22 -1.61 -5.68
CA TRP A 48 14.36 -2.92 -6.32
C TRP A 48 14.89 -4.02 -5.37
N ASN A 49 14.19 -5.15 -5.36
CA ASN A 49 14.39 -6.28 -4.45
C ASN A 49 14.47 -5.88 -2.96
N GLY A 50 13.86 -4.75 -2.61
CA GLY A 50 13.88 -4.22 -1.25
C GLY A 50 12.64 -4.61 -0.46
N GLN A 51 12.50 -3.98 0.71
CA GLN A 51 11.34 -4.18 1.58
C GLN A 51 10.30 -3.06 1.33
N PRO A 52 9.03 -3.44 1.07
CA PRO A 52 7.95 -2.47 0.96
C PRO A 52 7.67 -1.81 2.32
N LEU A 53 7.24 -0.55 2.28
CA LEU A 53 6.73 0.13 3.46
C LEU A 53 5.22 -0.14 3.54
N CYS A 54 4.86 -1.17 4.29
CA CYS A 54 3.47 -1.63 4.42
C CYS A 54 2.66 -0.79 5.42
N ILE A 55 1.35 -0.70 5.19
CA ILE A 55 0.36 -0.15 6.12
C ILE A 55 -0.51 -1.24 6.77
N SER A 56 -0.54 -2.44 6.16
CA SER A 56 -1.17 -3.64 6.71
C SER A 56 -0.28 -4.87 6.53
N PRO A 57 -0.49 -5.95 7.31
CA PRO A 57 0.26 -7.20 7.15
C PRO A 57 0.12 -7.79 5.74
N LEU A 58 1.21 -8.31 5.19
CA LEU A 58 1.20 -9.00 3.88
C LEU A 58 0.75 -10.46 3.97
N ASP A 59 0.67 -11.02 5.16
CA ASP A 59 0.41 -12.45 5.37
C ASP A 59 -0.97 -12.89 4.86
N ALA A 60 -1.93 -11.95 4.82
CA ALA A 60 -3.27 -12.15 4.27
C ALA A 60 -3.38 -11.87 2.75
N THR A 61 -2.29 -11.41 2.11
CA THR A 61 -2.31 -11.00 0.70
C THR A 61 -1.79 -12.10 -0.23
N PRO A 62 -2.32 -12.23 -1.46
CA PRO A 62 -1.83 -13.20 -2.42
C PRO A 62 -0.34 -12.98 -2.73
N GLN A 63 0.41 -14.06 -2.81
CA GLN A 63 1.83 -14.00 -3.19
C GLN A 63 1.98 -13.71 -4.69
N PRO A 64 3.03 -12.98 -5.10
CA PRO A 64 3.31 -12.73 -6.51
C PRO A 64 3.45 -14.04 -7.29
N GLN A 65 2.56 -14.24 -8.26
CA GLN A 65 2.65 -15.36 -9.18
C GLN A 65 3.92 -15.23 -10.04
N PRO A 66 4.54 -16.33 -10.51
CA PRO A 66 5.64 -16.28 -11.46
C PRO A 66 5.30 -15.45 -12.70
N CYS A 67 6.33 -14.87 -13.32
CA CYS A 67 6.19 -14.08 -14.53
C CYS A 67 5.52 -14.92 -15.64
N PRO A 68 4.41 -14.47 -16.24
CA PRO A 68 3.66 -15.24 -17.23
C PRO A 68 4.43 -15.43 -18.54
N ARG A 69 5.46 -14.60 -18.78
CA ARG A 69 6.28 -14.65 -19.99
C ARG A 69 7.39 -15.70 -19.90
N CYS A 70 8.19 -15.66 -18.83
CA CYS A 70 9.39 -16.48 -18.72
C CYS A 70 9.38 -17.47 -17.54
N GLY A 71 8.37 -17.44 -16.68
CA GLY A 71 8.30 -18.27 -15.46
C GLY A 71 9.25 -17.82 -14.34
N GLY A 72 9.93 -16.68 -14.47
CA GLY A 72 10.83 -16.14 -13.45
C GLY A 72 10.08 -15.62 -12.22
N ARG A 73 10.78 -15.46 -11.10
CA ARG A 73 10.14 -14.90 -9.90
C ARG A 73 9.80 -13.43 -10.14
N ARG A 74 8.74 -12.98 -9.47
CA ARG A 74 8.48 -11.55 -9.32
C ARG A 74 9.00 -11.07 -7.97
N ILE A 75 9.68 -9.93 -7.98
CA ILE A 75 10.27 -9.30 -6.79
C ILE A 75 9.73 -7.89 -6.64
N PHE A 76 9.75 -7.35 -5.43
CA PHE A 76 9.34 -5.97 -5.19
C PHE A 76 10.24 -5.00 -5.98
N GLU A 77 9.65 -4.06 -6.71
CA GLU A 77 10.39 -3.05 -7.47
C GLU A 77 10.18 -1.65 -6.90
N PHE A 78 8.93 -1.22 -6.78
CA PHE A 78 8.56 0.08 -6.25
C PHE A 78 7.17 0.07 -5.62
N GLN A 79 6.85 1.14 -4.89
CA GLN A 79 5.50 1.38 -4.39
C GLN A 79 5.00 2.75 -4.79
N LEU A 80 3.69 2.84 -5.08
CA LEU A 80 2.97 4.10 -5.27
C LEU A 80 2.42 4.56 -3.92
N MET A 81 2.53 5.86 -3.69
CA MET A 81 2.30 6.48 -2.40
C MET A 81 0.96 7.24 -2.40
N PRO A 82 0.32 7.44 -1.23
CA PRO A 82 -1.04 7.98 -1.19
C PRO A 82 -1.17 9.40 -1.77
N ALA A 83 -0.09 10.21 -1.75
CA ALA A 83 -0.08 11.53 -2.37
C ALA A 83 -0.38 11.52 -3.88
N LEU A 84 -0.16 10.39 -4.57
CA LEU A 84 -0.49 10.23 -5.98
C LEU A 84 -2.00 10.35 -6.23
N VAL A 85 -2.82 9.86 -5.30
CA VAL A 85 -4.29 9.95 -5.39
C VAL A 85 -4.73 11.40 -5.53
N THR A 86 -4.24 12.27 -4.65
CA THR A 86 -4.55 13.70 -4.66
C THR A 86 -4.13 14.38 -5.96
N MET A 87 -2.98 13.99 -6.53
CA MET A 87 -2.53 14.54 -7.81
C MET A 87 -3.42 14.14 -8.99
N LEU A 88 -3.91 12.89 -8.99
CA LEU A 88 -4.74 12.36 -10.08
C LEU A 88 -6.19 12.86 -10.01
N GLN A 89 -6.75 13.06 -8.82
CA GLN A 89 -8.09 13.62 -8.64
C GLN A 89 -8.21 15.06 -9.16
N GLY A 90 -7.13 15.84 -9.09
CA GLY A 90 -7.08 17.20 -9.66
C GLY A 90 -7.18 17.25 -11.19
N ALA A 91 -7.02 16.12 -11.88
CA ALA A 91 -6.96 16.05 -13.34
C ALA A 91 -8.34 15.90 -14.03
N LYS A 92 -9.46 16.11 -13.32
CA LYS A 92 -10.84 15.96 -13.84
C LYS A 92 -11.10 14.59 -14.47
N THR A 93 -10.67 13.53 -13.80
CA THR A 93 -11.07 12.17 -14.15
C THR A 93 -12.34 11.84 -13.37
N ASP A 94 -13.33 11.22 -14.02
CA ASP A 94 -14.54 10.67 -13.35
C ASP A 94 -14.21 9.41 -12.51
N LEU A 95 -12.94 9.25 -12.12
CA LEU A 95 -12.41 8.07 -11.44
C LEU A 95 -12.34 8.34 -9.94
N LEU A 96 -13.09 7.57 -9.16
CA LEU A 96 -12.97 7.51 -7.71
C LEU A 96 -11.73 6.68 -7.34
N LEU A 97 -10.56 7.28 -7.49
CA LEU A 97 -9.31 6.65 -7.12
C LEU A 97 -9.06 6.81 -5.62
N GLU A 98 -8.89 5.70 -4.90
CA GLU A 98 -8.61 5.67 -3.48
C GLU A 98 -7.71 4.47 -3.15
N PHE A 99 -6.56 4.71 -2.54
CA PHE A 99 -5.66 3.67 -2.00
C PHE A 99 -4.73 4.27 -0.94
N GLY A 100 -4.31 3.47 0.04
CA GLY A 100 -3.29 3.85 1.01
C GLY A 100 -1.87 3.70 0.44
N THR A 101 -1.54 2.54 -0.12
CA THR A 101 -0.30 2.34 -0.91
C THR A 101 -0.50 1.19 -1.90
N VAL A 102 0.19 1.25 -3.04
CA VAL A 102 0.23 0.14 -4.01
C VAL A 102 1.65 -0.40 -4.06
N LEU A 103 1.83 -1.70 -3.88
CA LEU A 103 3.13 -2.39 -3.96
C LEU A 103 3.24 -3.08 -5.31
N ILE A 104 4.30 -2.83 -6.06
CA ILE A 104 4.48 -3.35 -7.42
C ILE A 104 5.60 -4.38 -7.41
N PHE A 105 5.30 -5.53 -8.00
CA PHE A 105 6.21 -6.65 -8.15
C PHE A 105 6.39 -6.98 -9.63
N THR A 106 7.64 -7.06 -10.06
CA THR A 106 8.02 -7.23 -11.46
C THR A 106 8.97 -8.40 -11.63
N CYS A 107 9.13 -8.88 -12.86
CA CYS A 107 10.02 -9.99 -13.15
C CYS A 107 11.48 -9.65 -12.81
N GLU A 108 12.13 -10.48 -11.99
CA GLU A 108 13.53 -10.29 -11.58
C GLU A 108 14.52 -10.29 -12.76
N ARG A 109 14.12 -10.91 -13.89
CA ARG A 109 14.94 -11.00 -15.11
C ARG A 109 14.70 -9.84 -16.07
N SER A 110 13.77 -8.93 -15.78
CA SER A 110 13.36 -7.87 -16.70
C SER A 110 13.14 -8.42 -18.11
N CYS A 111 12.38 -9.52 -18.22
CA CYS A 111 12.29 -10.34 -19.43
C CYS A 111 11.50 -9.70 -20.60
N TRP A 112 11.42 -8.36 -20.62
CA TRP A 112 10.85 -7.58 -21.70
C TRP A 112 11.94 -7.26 -22.74
N GLU A 113 11.54 -7.12 -24.00
CA GLU A 113 12.38 -6.72 -25.11
C GLU A 113 11.81 -5.47 -25.77
N ALA A 114 12.65 -4.63 -26.39
CA ALA A 114 12.20 -3.44 -27.11
C ALA A 114 11.28 -3.75 -28.31
N SER A 115 11.34 -4.99 -28.81
CA SER A 115 10.50 -5.52 -29.89
C SER A 115 9.09 -5.92 -29.41
N ASP A 116 8.87 -5.98 -28.09
CA ASP A 116 7.59 -6.40 -27.51
C ASP A 116 6.48 -5.43 -27.88
N ARG A 117 5.44 -5.96 -28.52
CA ARG A 117 4.25 -5.18 -28.94
C ARG A 117 3.12 -5.21 -27.92
N THR A 118 3.23 -6.09 -26.92
CA THR A 118 2.19 -6.31 -25.91
C THR A 118 2.78 -6.10 -24.52
N PRO A 119 2.20 -5.21 -23.70
CA PRO A 119 2.58 -5.06 -22.31
C PRO A 119 2.46 -6.39 -21.56
N VAL A 120 3.42 -6.67 -20.69
CA VAL A 120 3.34 -7.81 -19.77
C VAL A 120 2.57 -7.35 -18.54
N GLN A 121 1.57 -8.13 -18.12
CA GLN A 121 0.88 -7.86 -16.88
C GLN A 121 1.85 -8.06 -15.70
N GLU A 122 1.97 -7.07 -14.82
CA GLU A 122 2.73 -7.18 -13.57
C GLU A 122 1.82 -7.47 -12.39
N PHE A 123 2.41 -7.76 -11.23
CA PHE A 123 1.67 -8.11 -10.02
C PHE A 123 1.66 -6.92 -9.05
N CYS A 124 0.49 -6.56 -8.54
CA CYS A 124 0.35 -5.48 -7.57
C CYS A 124 -0.47 -5.92 -6.35
N ILE A 125 -0.10 -5.39 -5.19
CA ILE A 125 -0.87 -5.50 -3.95
C ILE A 125 -1.33 -4.09 -3.58
N VAL A 126 -2.64 -3.91 -3.46
CA VAL A 126 -3.24 -2.67 -2.96
C VAL A 126 -3.47 -2.81 -1.47
N GLN A 127 -2.98 -1.85 -0.70
CA GLN A 127 -3.34 -1.71 0.70
C GLN A 127 -4.23 -0.47 0.84
N GLU A 128 -5.43 -0.67 1.36
CA GLU A 128 -6.43 0.37 1.57
C GLU A 128 -6.02 1.34 2.68
N ASP A 129 -6.56 2.55 2.65
CA ASP A 129 -6.38 3.50 3.73
C ASP A 129 -7.03 2.93 5.02
N PRO A 130 -6.29 2.80 6.14
CA PRO A 130 -6.84 2.28 7.38
C PRO A 130 -8.06 3.05 7.89
N ASP A 131 -8.19 4.32 7.52
CA ASP A 131 -9.27 5.19 7.94
C ASP A 131 -10.52 5.08 7.05
N GLN A 132 -10.44 4.41 5.89
CA GLN A 132 -11.54 4.30 4.90
C GLN A 132 -12.83 3.74 5.53
N LYS A 133 -12.70 2.80 6.47
CA LYS A 133 -13.83 2.20 7.21
C LYS A 133 -14.63 3.18 8.08
N TYR A 134 -14.11 4.38 8.34
CA TYR A 134 -14.80 5.41 9.14
C TYR A 134 -15.59 6.42 8.30
N PHE A 135 -15.49 6.35 6.97
CA PHE A 135 -16.13 7.31 6.05
C PHE A 135 -17.35 6.75 5.29
N ASN A 136 -17.79 5.54 5.63
CA ASN A 136 -18.97 4.86 5.07
C ASN A 136 -20.12 4.73 6.09
#